data_AF-A0A9D1DWR7-F1
#
_entry.id   AF-A0A9D1DWR7-F1
#
_cell.length_a   1.000
_cell.length_b   1.000
_cell.length_c   1.000
_cell.angle_alpha   90.00
_cell.angle_beta   90.00
_cell.angle_gamma   90.00
#
_symmetry.space_group_name_H-M   'P 1'
#
loop_
_entity.id
_entity.type
_entity.pdbx_description
1 polymer ?
#
loop_
_entity_poly.entity_id
_entity_poly.type
_entity_poly.pdbx_seq_one_letter_code
_entity_poly.pdbx_strand_id
1 'polypeptide(L)'
;EVLERLPGFTHVRLKLETGRTHQIRVQMAYAGHPVAGDPVYGPAKVITELEGQCLHARSLGFTHPVTGEWMEFTSPLPEYFTRFLTKLRRGSAPQTMEGILMVCDCDGTLLCRDDTLPEENIAAVQAFQAAGGRFTLATGRPAPMVKRFAKRLGITTPMVLLNGGMIYDPAAEKPLWYAQLPESVKPLVLKVMEDFKDAPGGVPGIEIFAPDMIYLLNWHPYMQWHLVDRYPIPFKQVSFEDVKNLPWVKLMFDCDAEYMETLADYLDKQGLDGVQLVRSDRMLYEVLPQESGKGRGVERLCRMLGQPVEKLAAMGDFDNDREMMALAAFPIAPANASPEIKSLAAYVTERDNASGAVAEGIEYIMRHRAGIF
;
A
#
# COMPACT_ATOMS: atom_id res chain seq x y z
N GLU A 1 -36.05 -16.89 15.93
CA GLU A 1 -35.95 -16.24 14.62
C GLU A 1 -34.70 -15.37 14.59
N VAL A 2 -33.89 -15.44 13.54
CA VAL A 2 -32.77 -14.50 13.33
C VAL A 2 -33.30 -13.30 12.57
N LEU A 3 -33.18 -12.11 13.16
CA LEU A 3 -33.62 -10.86 12.54
C LEU A 3 -32.53 -10.26 11.67
N GLU A 4 -31.27 -10.33 12.11
CA GLU A 4 -30.14 -9.71 11.44
C GLU A 4 -28.83 -10.35 11.92
N ARG A 5 -27.85 -10.53 11.02
CA ARG A 5 -26.48 -10.95 11.35
C ARG A 5 -25.56 -9.73 11.27
N LEU A 6 -24.77 -9.49 12.32
CA LEU A 6 -23.91 -8.32 12.48
C LEU A 6 -22.45 -8.76 12.74
N PRO A 7 -21.43 -7.91 12.53
CA PRO A 7 -20.04 -8.28 12.83
C PRO A 7 -19.89 -8.68 14.31
N GLY A 8 -19.59 -9.96 14.57
CA GLY A 8 -19.43 -10.52 15.92
C GLY A 8 -20.72 -10.73 16.73
N PHE A 9 -21.91 -10.42 16.17
CA PHE A 9 -23.19 -10.50 16.89
C PHE A 9 -24.33 -11.01 15.99
N THR A 10 -25.39 -11.55 16.60
CA THR A 10 -26.63 -11.90 15.87
C THR A 10 -27.82 -11.34 16.62
N HIS A 11 -28.64 -10.55 15.95
CA HIS A 11 -29.88 -10.01 16.50
C HIS A 11 -31.00 -11.04 16.28
N VAL A 12 -31.59 -11.51 17.37
CA VAL A 12 -32.59 -12.59 17.36
C VAL A 12 -33.87 -12.18 18.06
N ARG A 13 -34.98 -12.77 17.61
CA ARG A 13 -36.27 -12.77 18.30
C ARG A 13 -36.54 -14.15 18.87
N LEU A 14 -36.83 -14.19 20.16
CA LEU A 14 -37.14 -15.42 20.90
C LEU A 14 -38.59 -15.39 21.36
N LYS A 15 -39.27 -16.54 21.29
CA LYS A 15 -40.58 -16.75 21.89
C LYS A 15 -40.39 -17.64 23.11
N LEU A 16 -40.83 -17.16 24.26
CA LEU A 16 -40.74 -17.92 25.50
C LEU A 16 -41.87 -18.95 25.59
N GLU A 17 -41.53 -20.17 25.95
CA GLU A 17 -42.51 -21.21 26.32
C GLU A 17 -42.80 -21.21 27.82
N THR A 18 -41.82 -20.79 28.63
CA THR A 18 -41.94 -20.70 30.09
C THR A 18 -41.35 -19.38 30.61
N GLY A 19 -41.69 -19.01 31.84
CA GLY A 19 -41.20 -17.79 32.50
C GLY A 19 -40.05 -18.02 33.49
N ARG A 20 -39.24 -19.07 33.34
CA ARG A 20 -38.17 -19.40 34.30
C ARG A 20 -37.06 -18.35 34.27
N THR A 21 -36.60 -17.95 35.46
CA THR A 21 -35.48 -17.01 35.62
C THR A 21 -34.23 -17.54 34.93
N HIS A 22 -33.50 -16.66 34.24
CA HIS A 22 -32.27 -16.96 33.47
C HIS A 22 -32.42 -17.90 32.26
N GLN A 23 -33.62 -18.36 31.90
CA GLN A 23 -33.82 -19.37 30.85
C GLN A 23 -33.12 -19.01 29.53
N ILE A 24 -33.36 -17.81 28.99
CA ILE A 24 -32.74 -17.35 27.74
C ILE A 24 -31.21 -17.38 27.85
N ARG A 25 -30.67 -16.83 28.94
CA ARG A 25 -29.24 -16.61 29.14
C ARG A 25 -28.46 -17.93 29.15
N VAL A 26 -28.97 -18.91 29.91
CA VAL A 26 -28.36 -20.24 30.02
C VAL A 26 -28.45 -20.99 28.69
N GLN A 27 -29.61 -20.96 28.03
CA GLN A 27 -29.81 -21.68 26.77
C GLN A 27 -28.95 -21.10 25.65
N MET A 28 -28.88 -19.77 25.54
CA MET A 28 -28.07 -19.09 24.53
C MET A 28 -26.57 -19.32 24.78
N ALA A 29 -26.11 -19.30 26.03
CA ALA A 29 -24.74 -19.64 26.38
C ALA A 29 -24.41 -21.11 26.08
N TYR A 30 -25.31 -22.06 26.41
CA TYR A 30 -25.16 -23.47 26.09
C TYR A 30 -25.06 -23.72 24.58
N ALA A 31 -25.80 -22.94 23.77
CA ALA A 31 -25.73 -22.98 22.32
C ALA A 31 -24.47 -22.31 21.73
N GLY A 32 -23.54 -21.80 22.56
CA GLY A 32 -22.32 -21.11 22.12
C GLY A 32 -22.53 -19.66 21.70
N HIS A 33 -23.70 -19.07 21.97
CA HIS A 33 -24.07 -17.72 21.58
C HIS A 33 -24.59 -16.92 22.79
N PRO A 34 -23.77 -16.64 23.80
CA PRO A 34 -24.21 -15.97 25.02
C PRO A 34 -24.80 -14.57 24.75
N VAL A 35 -25.69 -14.13 25.64
CA VAL A 35 -26.33 -12.81 25.55
C VAL A 35 -25.30 -11.70 25.72
N ALA A 36 -25.30 -10.72 24.81
CA ALA A 36 -24.42 -9.56 24.90
C ALA A 36 -24.68 -8.77 26.20
N GLY A 37 -23.60 -8.40 26.91
CA GLY A 37 -23.70 -7.69 28.19
C GLY A 37 -24.08 -8.57 29.39
N ASP A 38 -24.10 -9.90 29.24
CA ASP A 38 -24.33 -10.84 30.35
C ASP A 38 -23.05 -11.03 31.20
N PRO A 39 -23.04 -10.61 32.48
CA PRO A 39 -21.84 -10.73 33.33
C PRO A 39 -21.65 -12.12 33.95
N VAL A 40 -22.62 -13.03 33.81
CA VAL A 40 -22.59 -14.36 34.45
C VAL A 40 -22.33 -15.47 33.44
N TYR A 41 -23.07 -15.46 32.32
CA TYR A 41 -22.99 -16.51 31.29
C TYR A 41 -22.26 -16.04 30.02
N GLY A 42 -21.86 -14.77 29.97
CA GLY A 42 -21.09 -14.20 28.87
C GLY A 42 -19.57 -14.24 29.08
N PRO A 43 -18.79 -13.70 28.13
CA PRO A 43 -17.34 -13.58 28.25
C PRO A 43 -16.92 -12.75 29.47
N ALA A 44 -15.74 -13.05 30.04
CA ALA A 44 -15.21 -12.36 31.21
C ALA A 44 -15.07 -10.84 31.02
N LYS A 45 -14.76 -10.39 29.79
CA LYS A 45 -14.76 -8.97 29.43
C LYS A 45 -16.17 -8.58 28.96
N VAL A 46 -16.97 -8.08 29.90
CA VAL A 46 -18.35 -7.64 29.64
C VAL A 46 -18.35 -6.34 28.82
N ILE A 47 -19.32 -6.24 27.91
CA ILE A 47 -19.54 -5.04 27.08
C ILE A 47 -20.19 -3.96 27.96
N THR A 48 -19.40 -3.01 28.45
CA THR A 48 -19.82 -2.00 29.44
C THR A 48 -20.71 -0.89 28.89
N GLU A 49 -20.74 -0.69 27.56
CA GLU A 49 -21.65 0.27 26.91
C GLU A 49 -23.11 -0.21 26.89
N LEU A 50 -23.33 -1.49 27.16
CA LEU A 50 -24.66 -2.04 27.39
C LEU A 50 -25.02 -1.80 28.85
N GLU A 51 -26.23 -1.30 29.09
CA GLU A 51 -26.78 -1.07 30.43
C GLU A 51 -27.23 -2.39 31.10
N GLY A 52 -26.39 -3.43 30.98
CA GLY A 52 -26.65 -4.80 31.42
C GLY A 52 -26.91 -5.77 30.25
N GLN A 53 -27.75 -6.77 30.51
CA GLN A 53 -28.09 -7.80 29.52
C GLN A 53 -28.86 -7.17 28.37
N CYS A 54 -28.39 -7.38 27.14
CA CYS A 54 -29.04 -6.91 25.92
C CYS A 54 -30.26 -7.78 25.58
N LEU A 55 -31.24 -7.77 26.47
CA LEU A 55 -32.53 -8.46 26.35
C LEU A 55 -33.65 -7.45 26.57
N HIS A 56 -34.66 -7.49 25.70
CA HIS A 56 -35.82 -6.62 25.79
C HIS A 56 -37.11 -7.41 25.61
N ALA A 57 -38.03 -7.27 26.56
CA ALA A 57 -39.38 -7.82 26.43
C ALA A 57 -40.22 -6.89 25.55
N ARG A 58 -40.36 -7.25 24.27
CA ARG A 58 -41.10 -6.44 23.29
C ARG A 58 -42.61 -6.56 23.41
N SER A 59 -43.13 -7.77 23.64
CA SER A 59 -44.56 -8.05 23.65
C SER A 59 -44.91 -8.91 24.87
N LEU A 60 -46.02 -8.58 25.52
CA LEU A 60 -46.63 -9.36 26.60
C LEU A 60 -48.11 -9.56 26.27
N GLY A 61 -48.56 -10.80 26.20
CA GLY A 61 -49.95 -11.13 25.93
C GLY A 61 -50.50 -12.12 26.95
N PHE A 62 -51.70 -11.85 27.46
CA PHE A 62 -52.40 -12.75 28.39
C PHE A 62 -53.91 -12.51 28.36
N THR A 63 -54.68 -13.53 28.76
CA THR A 63 -56.12 -13.39 28.98
C THR A 63 -56.36 -12.73 30.34
N HIS A 64 -57.09 -11.61 30.36
CA HIS A 64 -57.39 -10.88 31.58
C HIS A 64 -58.16 -11.78 32.57
N PRO A 65 -57.71 -11.94 33.82
CA PRO A 65 -58.26 -12.94 34.74
C PRO A 65 -59.70 -12.67 35.18
N VAL A 66 -60.14 -11.39 35.16
CA VAL A 66 -61.52 -11.00 35.48
C VAL A 66 -62.43 -10.91 34.25
N THR A 67 -62.03 -10.22 33.18
CA THR A 67 -62.89 -9.99 32.00
C THR A 67 -62.86 -11.13 30.99
N GLY A 68 -61.85 -12.00 31.01
CA GLY A 68 -61.68 -13.07 30.01
C GLY A 68 -61.22 -12.59 28.64
N GLU A 69 -60.97 -11.28 28.47
CA GLU A 69 -60.53 -10.70 27.20
C GLU A 69 -59.03 -10.90 26.99
N TRP A 70 -58.62 -11.10 25.73
CA TRP A 70 -57.21 -11.12 25.37
C TRP A 70 -56.63 -9.72 25.42
N MET A 71 -55.53 -9.54 26.16
CA MET A 71 -54.77 -8.30 26.23
C MET A 71 -53.39 -8.50 25.63
N GLU A 72 -52.92 -7.53 24.86
CA GLU A 72 -51.56 -7.49 24.33
C GLU A 72 -50.95 -6.11 24.56
N PHE A 73 -49.75 -6.10 25.12
CA PHE A 73 -48.96 -4.90 25.38
C PHE A 73 -47.66 -4.99 24.61
N THR A 74 -47.23 -3.88 24.01
CA THR A 74 -45.95 -3.81 23.30
C THR A 74 -45.12 -2.63 23.76
N SER A 75 -43.79 -2.80 23.77
CA SER A 75 -42.84 -1.75 24.12
C SER A 75 -41.73 -1.64 23.06
N PRO A 76 -41.36 -0.41 22.60
CA PRO A 76 -40.26 -0.21 21.67
C PRO A 76 -38.93 -0.63 22.29
N LEU A 77 -37.92 -0.90 21.46
CA LEU A 77 -36.57 -1.15 21.95
C LEU A 77 -36.02 0.07 22.69
N PRO A 78 -35.31 -0.13 23.81
CA PRO A 78 -34.71 0.96 24.56
C PRO A 78 -33.55 1.61 23.80
N GLU A 79 -33.20 2.84 24.18
CA GLU A 79 -32.23 3.66 23.47
C GLU A 79 -30.82 3.01 23.45
N TYR A 80 -30.38 2.43 24.57
CA TYR A 80 -29.09 1.72 24.63
C TYR A 80 -29.00 0.59 23.59
N PHE A 81 -30.11 -0.15 23.40
CA PHE A 81 -30.16 -1.29 22.48
C PHE A 81 -30.10 -0.80 21.04
N THR A 82 -30.89 0.23 20.70
CA THR A 82 -30.90 0.81 19.35
C THR A 82 -29.58 1.49 19.00
N ARG A 83 -28.94 2.19 19.94
CA ARG A 83 -27.58 2.73 19.76
C ARG A 83 -26.56 1.63 19.50
N PHE A 84 -26.61 0.53 20.27
CA PHE A 84 -25.71 -0.60 20.09
C PHE A 84 -25.89 -1.27 18.71
N LEU A 85 -27.14 -1.54 18.29
CA LEU A 85 -27.40 -2.05 16.93
C LEU A 85 -26.90 -1.09 15.85
N THR A 86 -27.10 0.22 16.02
CA THR A 86 -26.63 1.22 15.06
C THR A 86 -25.10 1.25 14.96
N LYS A 87 -24.39 1.12 16.09
CA LYS A 87 -22.92 1.00 16.13
C LYS A 87 -22.44 -0.23 15.36
N LEU A 88 -23.05 -1.39 15.61
CA LEU A 88 -22.72 -2.63 14.90
C LEU A 88 -22.99 -2.53 13.39
N ARG A 89 -24.06 -1.81 13.01
CA ARG A 89 -24.38 -1.50 11.60
C ARG A 89 -23.39 -0.53 10.96
N ARG A 90 -22.92 0.49 11.70
CA ARG A 90 -21.88 1.41 11.21
C ARG A 90 -20.54 0.72 10.99
N GLY A 91 -20.22 -0.29 11.79
CA GLY A 91 -19.08 -1.19 11.54
C GLY A 91 -19.26 -2.15 10.35
N SER A 92 -20.44 -2.18 9.72
CA SER A 92 -20.77 -3.05 8.57
C SER A 92 -21.21 -2.32 7.31
N ALA A 93 -21.42 -1.00 7.35
CA ALA A 93 -21.61 -0.22 6.13
C ALA A 93 -20.27 -0.16 5.37
N PRO A 94 -20.22 -0.47 4.06
CA PRO A 94 -19.02 -0.23 3.27
C PRO A 94 -18.71 1.26 3.33
N GLN A 95 -17.67 1.62 4.07
CA GLN A 95 -17.21 3.00 4.11
C GLN A 95 -16.63 3.30 2.74
N THR A 96 -17.15 4.34 2.07
CA THR A 96 -16.52 4.87 0.86
C THR A 96 -15.06 5.22 1.18
N MET A 97 -14.15 4.93 0.27
CA MET A 97 -12.75 5.33 0.30
C MET A 97 -12.50 6.56 -0.57
N GLU A 98 -13.56 7.21 -1.06
CA GLU A 98 -13.49 8.41 -1.88
C GLU A 98 -12.62 9.50 -1.25
N GLY A 99 -11.78 10.11 -2.08
CA GLY A 99 -10.84 11.16 -1.68
C GLY A 99 -9.56 10.64 -1.00
N ILE A 100 -9.42 9.33 -0.75
CA ILE A 100 -8.19 8.74 -0.21
C ILE A 100 -7.30 8.28 -1.36
N LEU A 101 -6.01 8.65 -1.29
CA LEU A 101 -4.96 8.08 -2.13
C LEU A 101 -4.07 7.20 -1.25
N MET A 102 -3.85 5.96 -1.67
CA MET A 102 -2.80 5.10 -1.13
C MET A 102 -1.70 4.95 -2.17
N VAL A 103 -0.48 5.34 -1.79
CA VAL A 103 0.73 5.11 -2.59
C VAL A 103 1.53 4.00 -1.97
N CYS A 104 1.94 3.03 -2.78
CA CYS A 104 2.64 1.84 -2.30
C CYS A 104 3.97 1.68 -3.01
N ASP A 105 5.02 1.39 -2.26
CA ASP A 105 6.24 0.84 -2.82
C ASP A 105 6.00 -0.53 -3.48
N CYS A 106 6.87 -0.90 -4.43
CA CYS A 106 6.85 -2.20 -5.09
C CYS A 106 7.70 -3.25 -4.36
N ASP A 107 9.00 -3.06 -4.32
CA ASP A 107 9.99 -4.09 -3.98
C ASP A 107 10.13 -4.26 -2.47
N GLY A 108 9.73 -5.41 -1.91
CA GLY A 108 9.77 -5.58 -0.45
C GLY A 108 8.55 -5.02 0.27
N THR A 109 7.61 -4.43 -0.47
CA THR A 109 6.32 -3.96 0.05
C THR A 109 5.14 -4.67 -0.61
N LEU A 110 4.89 -4.38 -1.89
CA LEU A 110 3.80 -4.98 -2.68
C LEU A 110 4.17 -6.35 -3.27
N LEU A 111 5.43 -6.47 -3.69
CA LEU A 111 5.98 -7.63 -4.39
C LEU A 111 6.89 -8.43 -3.47
N CYS A 112 6.83 -9.75 -3.64
CA CYS A 112 7.82 -10.70 -3.13
C CYS A 112 9.18 -10.48 -3.80
N ARG A 113 10.26 -11.02 -3.21
CA ARG A 113 11.63 -10.93 -3.77
C ARG A 113 11.76 -11.54 -5.18
N ASP A 114 10.90 -12.51 -5.50
CA ASP A 114 10.81 -13.20 -6.78
C ASP A 114 9.80 -12.55 -7.73
N ASP A 115 9.35 -11.32 -7.45
CA ASP A 115 8.34 -10.58 -8.19
C ASP A 115 6.92 -11.16 -8.16
N THR A 116 6.68 -12.14 -7.30
CA THR A 116 5.32 -12.60 -7.05
C THR A 116 4.49 -11.47 -6.44
N LEU A 117 3.30 -11.24 -7.01
CA LEU A 117 2.29 -10.32 -6.48
C LEU A 117 1.22 -11.18 -5.79
N PRO A 118 1.10 -11.15 -4.45
CA PRO A 118 0.11 -11.95 -3.72
C PRO A 118 -1.32 -11.65 -4.17
N GLU A 119 -2.13 -12.70 -4.36
CA GLU A 119 -3.53 -12.57 -4.81
C GLU A 119 -4.40 -11.79 -3.80
N GLU A 120 -4.12 -11.91 -2.51
CA GLU A 120 -4.80 -11.13 -1.47
C GLU A 120 -4.52 -9.62 -1.59
N ASN A 121 -3.29 -9.22 -1.96
CA ASN A 121 -2.98 -7.82 -2.23
C ASN A 121 -3.79 -7.32 -3.43
N ILE A 122 -3.93 -8.14 -4.48
CA ILE A 122 -4.74 -7.79 -5.66
C ILE A 122 -6.19 -7.58 -5.28
N ALA A 123 -6.79 -8.53 -4.56
CA ALA A 123 -8.18 -8.46 -4.13
C ALA A 123 -8.43 -7.24 -3.24
N ALA A 124 -7.53 -6.95 -2.30
CA ALA A 124 -7.65 -5.80 -1.41
C ALA A 124 -7.54 -4.47 -2.15
N VAL A 125 -6.57 -4.32 -3.07
CA VAL A 125 -6.42 -3.11 -3.90
C VAL A 125 -7.66 -2.88 -4.75
N GLN A 126 -8.18 -3.92 -5.40
CA GLN A 126 -9.39 -3.82 -6.20
C GLN A 126 -10.62 -3.47 -5.35
N ALA A 127 -10.75 -4.02 -4.13
CA ALA A 127 -11.82 -3.69 -3.21
C ALA A 127 -11.73 -2.23 -2.71
N PHE A 128 -10.53 -1.75 -2.40
CA PHE A 128 -10.27 -0.37 -2.01
C PHE A 128 -10.65 0.60 -3.13
N GLN A 129 -10.27 0.27 -4.37
CA GLN A 129 -10.63 1.04 -5.55
C GLN A 129 -12.14 1.01 -5.83
N ALA A 130 -12.80 -0.14 -5.68
CA ALA A 130 -14.25 -0.28 -5.83
C ALA A 130 -15.02 0.52 -4.78
N ALA A 131 -14.44 0.73 -3.59
CA ALA A 131 -14.98 1.63 -2.58
C ALA A 131 -14.74 3.11 -2.88
N GLY A 132 -14.06 3.47 -3.98
CA GLY A 132 -13.80 4.85 -4.40
C GLY A 132 -12.40 5.37 -4.06
N GLY A 133 -11.54 4.54 -3.46
CA GLY A 133 -10.15 4.89 -3.16
C GLY A 133 -9.28 4.93 -4.42
N ARG A 134 -8.22 5.72 -4.41
CA ARG A 134 -7.20 5.71 -5.45
C ARG A 134 -5.97 4.96 -4.95
N PHE A 135 -5.51 3.97 -5.70
CA PHE A 135 -4.26 3.26 -5.41
C PHE A 135 -3.25 3.52 -6.53
N THR A 136 -1.97 3.65 -6.18
CA THR A 136 -0.88 3.82 -7.15
C THR A 136 0.46 3.35 -6.59
N LEU A 137 1.49 3.33 -7.45
CA LEU A 137 2.82 2.82 -7.13
C LEU A 137 3.85 3.95 -7.04
N ALA A 138 4.83 3.79 -6.15
CA ALA A 138 6.07 4.57 -6.11
C ALA A 138 7.30 3.67 -6.10
N THR A 139 8.12 3.69 -7.15
CA THR A 139 9.20 2.71 -7.32
C THR A 139 10.41 3.26 -8.09
N GLY A 140 11.57 2.62 -7.90
CA GLY A 140 12.76 2.78 -8.73
C GLY A 140 12.62 2.19 -10.14
N ARG A 141 11.63 1.32 -10.35
CA ARG A 141 11.46 0.58 -11.61
C ARG A 141 10.94 1.48 -12.76
N PRO A 142 11.35 1.20 -14.01
CA PRO A 142 10.80 1.82 -15.22
C PRO A 142 9.40 1.27 -15.57
N ALA A 143 8.68 1.99 -16.43
CA ALA A 143 7.30 1.66 -16.80
C ALA A 143 7.11 0.22 -17.32
N PRO A 144 7.96 -0.32 -18.25
CA PRO A 144 7.79 -1.68 -18.76
C PRO A 144 7.76 -2.77 -17.68
N MET A 145 8.50 -2.58 -16.57
CA MET A 145 8.55 -3.56 -15.48
C MET A 145 7.29 -3.57 -14.62
N VAL A 146 6.66 -2.41 -14.43
CA VAL A 146 5.50 -2.28 -13.54
C VAL A 146 4.15 -2.38 -14.23
N LYS A 147 4.09 -2.14 -15.54
CA LYS A 147 2.85 -2.21 -16.34
C LYS A 147 2.05 -3.50 -16.09
N ARG A 148 2.73 -4.65 -16.01
CA ARG A 148 2.08 -5.95 -15.76
C ARG A 148 1.37 -6.00 -14.41
N PHE A 149 1.95 -5.39 -13.38
CA PHE A 149 1.37 -5.35 -12.03
C PHE A 149 0.26 -4.32 -11.96
N ALA A 150 0.48 -3.11 -12.51
CA ALA A 150 -0.53 -2.07 -12.60
C ALA A 150 -1.81 -2.57 -13.29
N LYS A 151 -1.67 -3.34 -14.38
CA LYS A 151 -2.81 -3.95 -15.08
C LYS A 151 -3.56 -4.98 -14.22
N ARG A 152 -2.85 -5.85 -13.49
CA ARG A 152 -3.48 -6.85 -12.58
C ARG A 152 -4.21 -6.18 -11.42
N LEU A 153 -3.64 -5.10 -10.89
CA LEU A 153 -4.22 -4.32 -9.79
C LEU A 153 -5.36 -3.39 -10.26
N GLY A 154 -5.47 -3.12 -11.56
CA GLY A 154 -6.44 -2.19 -12.10
C GLY A 154 -6.10 -0.73 -11.81
N ILE A 155 -4.81 -0.39 -11.72
CA ILE A 155 -4.34 0.97 -11.43
C ILE A 155 -4.57 1.85 -12.66
N THR A 156 -5.35 2.91 -12.47
CA THR A 156 -5.57 3.98 -13.46
C THR A 156 -4.98 5.32 -13.00
N THR A 157 -4.65 5.44 -11.72
CA THR A 157 -3.97 6.60 -11.15
C THR A 157 -2.53 6.69 -11.68
N PRO A 158 -2.00 7.88 -12.00
CA PRO A 158 -0.60 8.01 -12.40
C PRO A 158 0.37 7.49 -11.34
N MET A 159 1.45 6.86 -11.78
CA MET A 159 2.47 6.21 -10.94
C MET A 159 3.73 7.05 -10.84
N VAL A 160 4.43 6.92 -9.71
CA VAL A 160 5.74 7.52 -9.46
C VAL A 160 6.83 6.48 -9.79
N LEU A 161 7.60 6.71 -10.85
CA LEU A 161 8.60 5.78 -11.36
C LEU A 161 10.00 6.38 -11.26
N LEU A 162 11.02 5.54 -11.48
CA LEU A 162 12.44 5.94 -11.49
C LEU A 162 12.83 6.74 -10.24
N ASN A 163 12.42 6.25 -9.06
CA ASN A 163 12.64 6.90 -7.77
C ASN A 163 12.12 8.34 -7.72
N GLY A 164 10.98 8.61 -8.36
CA GLY A 164 10.40 9.95 -8.42
C GLY A 164 10.93 10.83 -9.55
N GLY A 165 11.81 10.30 -10.41
CA GLY A 165 12.27 10.95 -11.63
C GLY A 165 11.21 11.00 -12.73
N MET A 166 10.10 10.25 -12.62
CA MET A 166 9.03 10.25 -13.62
C MET A 166 7.64 10.05 -12.99
N ILE A 167 6.66 10.82 -13.48
CA ILE A 167 5.22 10.56 -13.27
C ILE A 167 4.68 9.98 -14.57
N TYR A 168 4.12 8.77 -14.50
CA TYR A 168 3.66 8.02 -15.67
C TYR A 168 2.17 7.70 -15.58
N ASP A 169 1.42 7.98 -16.63
CA ASP A 169 0.00 7.65 -16.74
C ASP A 169 -0.16 6.23 -17.33
N PRO A 170 -0.63 5.24 -16.54
CA PRO A 170 -0.84 3.89 -17.04
C PRO A 170 -2.05 3.77 -18.00
N ALA A 171 -3.01 4.69 -17.94
CA ALA A 171 -4.19 4.67 -18.81
C ALA A 171 -3.88 5.26 -20.19
N ALA A 172 -3.14 6.39 -20.23
CA ALA A 172 -2.70 7.01 -21.48
C ALA A 172 -1.38 6.42 -22.04
N GLU A 173 -0.76 5.52 -21.28
CA GLU A 173 0.54 4.90 -21.57
C GLU A 173 1.67 5.89 -21.93
N LYS A 174 1.78 6.99 -21.18
CA LYS A 174 2.78 8.03 -21.45
C LYS A 174 3.28 8.70 -20.17
N PRO A 175 4.50 9.26 -20.17
CA PRO A 175 4.93 10.16 -19.12
C PRO A 175 4.05 11.41 -19.07
N LEU A 176 3.65 11.83 -17.87
CA LEU A 176 3.04 13.13 -17.61
C LEU A 176 4.09 14.17 -17.24
N TRP A 177 5.19 13.72 -16.63
CA TRP A 177 6.32 14.55 -16.24
C TRP A 177 7.55 13.69 -16.00
N TYR A 178 8.74 14.23 -16.21
CA TYR A 178 10.01 13.62 -15.82
C TYR A 178 11.06 14.70 -15.51
N ALA A 179 12.00 14.35 -14.64
CA ALA A 179 13.20 15.13 -14.38
C ALA A 179 14.30 14.72 -15.36
N GLN A 180 14.92 15.68 -16.04
CA GLN A 180 16.06 15.40 -16.92
C GLN A 180 17.36 15.59 -16.13
N LEU A 181 18.29 14.65 -16.30
CA LEU A 181 19.67 14.80 -15.84
C LEU A 181 20.31 16.03 -16.51
N PRO A 182 21.11 16.81 -15.77
CA PRO A 182 21.84 17.93 -16.35
C PRO A 182 22.64 17.51 -17.58
N GLU A 183 22.70 18.37 -18.61
CA GLU A 183 23.47 18.09 -19.83
C GLU A 183 24.97 17.86 -19.55
N SER A 184 25.49 18.40 -18.45
CA SER A 184 26.85 18.16 -17.95
C SER A 184 27.14 16.70 -17.60
N VAL A 185 26.10 15.88 -17.37
CA VAL A 185 26.25 14.44 -17.11
C VAL A 185 26.56 13.67 -18.39
N LYS A 186 26.15 14.12 -19.58
CA LYS A 186 26.32 13.33 -20.80
C LYS A 186 27.79 13.07 -21.16
N PRO A 187 28.71 14.07 -21.10
CA PRO A 187 30.13 13.83 -21.32
C PRO A 187 30.78 12.85 -20.33
N LEU A 188 30.20 12.68 -19.13
CA LEU A 188 30.71 11.74 -18.12
C LEU A 188 30.77 10.32 -18.65
N VAL A 189 29.77 9.90 -19.42
CA VAL A 189 29.72 8.54 -19.95
C VAL A 189 30.89 8.28 -20.89
N LEU A 190 31.20 9.22 -21.78
CA LEU A 190 32.36 9.12 -22.66
C LEU A 190 33.68 9.07 -21.87
N LYS A 191 33.76 9.87 -20.80
CA LYS A 191 34.92 9.89 -19.91
C LYS A 191 35.10 8.56 -19.16
N VAL A 192 34.02 7.99 -18.62
CA VAL A 192 34.04 6.66 -17.97
C VAL A 192 34.46 5.59 -18.97
N MET A 193 33.91 5.60 -20.19
CA MET A 193 34.29 4.64 -21.23
C MET A 193 35.79 4.71 -21.58
N GLU A 194 36.37 5.92 -21.63
CA GLU A 194 37.78 6.11 -21.93
C GLU A 194 38.68 5.76 -20.73
N ASP A 195 38.35 6.25 -19.53
CA ASP A 195 39.18 6.08 -18.33
C ASP A 195 39.19 4.63 -17.81
N PHE A 196 38.13 3.85 -18.08
CA PHE A 196 38.00 2.46 -17.64
C PHE A 196 38.30 1.42 -18.73
N LYS A 197 38.66 1.83 -19.96
CA LYS A 197 38.89 0.89 -21.07
C LYS A 197 39.98 -0.16 -20.79
N ASP A 198 40.99 0.23 -20.01
CA ASP A 198 42.13 -0.61 -19.61
C ASP A 198 42.12 -0.90 -18.09
N ALA A 199 41.06 -0.51 -17.38
CA ALA A 199 40.96 -0.74 -15.94
C ALA A 199 40.67 -2.22 -15.62
N PRO A 200 41.12 -2.73 -14.46
CA PRO A 200 40.61 -3.99 -13.92
C PRO A 200 39.08 -3.95 -13.81
N GLY A 201 38.40 -4.98 -14.31
CA GLY A 201 36.93 -5.02 -14.44
C GLY A 201 36.38 -4.42 -15.74
N GLY A 202 37.20 -3.71 -16.51
CA GLY A 202 36.84 -3.09 -17.78
C GLY A 202 35.87 -1.93 -17.65
N VAL A 203 35.33 -1.49 -18.79
CA VAL A 203 34.30 -0.45 -18.84
C VAL A 203 33.03 -0.96 -18.15
N PRO A 204 32.47 -0.23 -17.17
CA PRO A 204 31.21 -0.63 -16.56
C PRO A 204 30.10 -0.69 -17.61
N GLY A 205 29.09 -1.49 -17.38
CA GLY A 205 27.85 -1.41 -18.15
C GLY A 205 27.21 -0.04 -17.94
N ILE A 206 26.56 0.49 -18.96
CA ILE A 206 26.00 1.84 -18.95
C ILE A 206 24.58 1.82 -19.48
N GLU A 207 23.63 2.17 -18.62
CA GLU A 207 22.21 2.25 -18.95
C GLU A 207 21.67 3.67 -18.83
N ILE A 208 20.99 4.10 -19.88
CA ILE A 208 20.28 5.37 -19.92
C ILE A 208 18.79 5.09 -19.92
N PHE A 209 18.12 5.53 -18.87
CA PHE A 209 16.68 5.50 -18.76
C PHE A 209 16.13 6.79 -19.36
N ALA A 210 15.45 6.67 -20.48
CA ALA A 210 14.67 7.74 -21.09
C ALA A 210 13.18 7.51 -20.83
N PRO A 211 12.30 8.48 -21.11
CA PRO A 211 10.87 8.37 -20.82
C PRO A 211 10.17 7.22 -21.59
N ASP A 212 10.73 6.82 -22.74
CA ASP A 212 10.20 5.78 -23.61
C ASP A 212 10.76 4.39 -23.28
N MET A 213 12.09 4.25 -23.14
CA MET A 213 12.75 2.98 -22.90
C MET A 213 14.16 3.11 -22.30
N ILE A 214 14.82 1.96 -22.11
CA ILE A 214 16.21 1.87 -21.65
C ILE A 214 17.14 1.72 -22.85
N TYR A 215 18.22 2.48 -22.85
CA TYR A 215 19.26 2.48 -23.87
C TYR A 215 20.59 2.04 -23.24
N LEU A 216 21.30 1.11 -23.87
CA LEU A 216 22.55 0.55 -23.36
C LEU A 216 23.71 1.04 -24.23
N LEU A 217 24.67 1.72 -23.60
CA LEU A 217 25.89 2.20 -24.27
C LEU A 217 27.06 1.23 -24.16
N ASN A 218 27.11 0.49 -23.06
CA ASN A 218 28.08 -0.57 -22.87
C ASN A 218 27.42 -1.74 -22.15
N TRP A 219 27.75 -2.96 -22.58
CA TRP A 219 27.22 -4.18 -22.01
C TRP A 219 28.15 -4.72 -20.92
N HIS A 220 27.60 -5.02 -19.75
CA HIS A 220 28.29 -5.76 -18.70
C HIS A 220 27.63 -7.13 -18.51
N PRO A 221 28.37 -8.23 -18.23
CA PRO A 221 27.76 -9.55 -18.04
C PRO A 221 26.62 -9.60 -17.02
N TYR A 222 26.67 -8.77 -15.98
CA TYR A 222 25.58 -8.64 -15.00
C TYR A 222 24.24 -8.20 -15.60
N MET A 223 24.27 -7.45 -16.71
CA MET A 223 23.07 -7.04 -17.45
C MET A 223 22.30 -8.21 -18.02
N GLN A 224 22.98 -9.32 -18.37
CA GLN A 224 22.30 -10.55 -18.77
C GLN A 224 21.35 -11.02 -17.66
N TRP A 225 21.85 -11.06 -16.43
CA TRP A 225 21.04 -11.51 -15.31
C TRP A 225 19.91 -10.53 -15.01
N HIS A 226 20.19 -9.22 -14.94
CA HIS A 226 19.20 -8.27 -14.41
C HIS A 226 18.24 -7.69 -15.47
N LEU A 227 18.64 -7.57 -16.75
CA LEU A 227 17.81 -7.06 -17.86
C LEU A 227 17.17 -8.15 -18.74
N VAL A 228 17.60 -9.41 -18.62
CA VAL A 228 17.10 -10.51 -19.46
C VAL A 228 16.59 -11.67 -18.62
N ASP A 229 17.45 -12.30 -17.83
CA ASP A 229 17.12 -13.56 -17.16
C ASP A 229 16.12 -13.36 -16.01
N ARG A 230 16.33 -12.31 -15.22
CA ARG A 230 15.44 -11.94 -14.12
C ARG A 230 14.15 -11.30 -14.65
N TYR A 231 14.28 -10.35 -15.57
CA TYR A 231 13.17 -9.71 -16.26
C TYR A 231 13.55 -9.42 -17.70
N PRO A 232 12.79 -9.86 -18.72
CA PRO A 232 13.04 -9.44 -20.09
C PRO A 232 12.56 -8.00 -20.28
N ILE A 233 13.41 -7.04 -19.92
CA ILE A 233 13.13 -5.61 -20.04
C ILE A 233 13.45 -5.18 -21.47
N PRO A 234 12.53 -4.51 -22.19
CA PRO A 234 12.87 -3.96 -23.49
C PRO A 234 13.97 -2.91 -23.36
N PHE A 235 15.10 -3.16 -24.03
CA PHE A 235 16.22 -2.23 -24.13
C PHE A 235 16.71 -2.13 -25.58
N LYS A 236 17.51 -1.10 -25.86
CA LYS A 236 18.19 -0.93 -27.15
C LYS A 236 19.67 -0.68 -26.93
N GLN A 237 20.53 -1.53 -27.48
CA GLN A 237 21.97 -1.25 -27.57
C GLN A 237 22.22 -0.19 -28.64
N VAL A 238 23.02 0.82 -28.29
CA VAL A 238 23.19 2.04 -29.08
C VAL A 238 24.58 2.65 -28.89
N SER A 239 24.94 3.60 -29.74
CA SER A 239 26.11 4.47 -29.55
C SER A 239 25.71 5.74 -28.79
N PHE A 240 26.70 6.48 -28.27
CA PHE A 240 26.45 7.77 -27.63
C PHE A 240 25.74 8.76 -28.57
N GLU A 241 26.09 8.73 -29.86
CA GLU A 241 25.52 9.62 -30.87
C GLU A 241 24.00 9.41 -31.04
N ASP A 242 23.52 8.17 -30.90
CA ASP A 242 22.10 7.84 -31.02
C ASP A 242 21.26 8.42 -29.88
N VAL A 243 21.87 8.65 -28.71
CA VAL A 243 21.14 8.98 -27.47
C VAL A 243 21.51 10.34 -26.88
N LYS A 244 22.55 11.02 -27.36
CA LYS A 244 23.02 12.29 -26.80
C LYS A 244 21.96 13.40 -26.77
N ASN A 245 20.96 13.34 -27.65
CA ASN A 245 19.87 14.33 -27.73
C ASN A 245 18.59 13.88 -27.02
N LEU A 246 18.57 12.65 -26.48
CA LEU A 246 17.42 12.17 -25.71
C LEU A 246 17.38 12.82 -24.32
N PRO A 247 16.19 12.96 -23.72
CA PRO A 247 16.06 13.35 -22.33
C PRO A 247 16.45 12.18 -21.42
N TRP A 248 17.64 12.23 -20.83
CA TRP A 248 18.10 11.21 -19.88
C TRP A 248 17.44 11.48 -18.53
N VAL A 249 16.64 10.54 -18.02
CA VAL A 249 15.93 10.67 -16.74
C VAL A 249 16.73 10.05 -15.60
N LYS A 250 17.42 8.95 -15.89
CA LYS A 250 18.31 8.25 -14.96
C LYS A 250 19.46 7.65 -15.77
N LEU A 251 20.65 7.63 -15.17
CA LEU A 251 21.82 6.94 -15.67
C LEU A 251 22.22 5.90 -14.62
N MET A 252 22.57 4.70 -15.07
CA MET A 252 23.00 3.61 -14.19
C MET A 252 24.27 2.99 -14.72
N PHE A 253 25.15 2.64 -13.81
CA PHE A 253 26.38 1.92 -14.08
C PHE A 253 26.35 0.54 -13.40
N ASP A 254 26.86 -0.44 -14.13
CA ASP A 254 26.93 -1.83 -13.73
C ASP A 254 28.38 -2.30 -13.71
N CYS A 255 28.85 -2.83 -12.59
CA CYS A 255 30.14 -3.49 -12.55
C CYS A 255 30.19 -4.57 -11.47
N ASP A 256 31.22 -5.41 -11.53
CA ASP A 256 31.45 -6.39 -10.48
C ASP A 256 31.61 -5.73 -9.12
N ALA A 257 31.06 -6.36 -8.09
CA ALA A 257 30.96 -5.78 -6.76
C ALA A 257 32.31 -5.36 -6.16
N GLU A 258 33.40 -6.02 -6.58
CA GLU A 258 34.77 -5.68 -6.15
C GLU A 258 35.27 -4.34 -6.72
N TYR A 259 34.77 -3.90 -7.88
CA TYR A 259 35.15 -2.63 -8.51
C TYR A 259 34.17 -1.49 -8.20
N MET A 260 33.02 -1.80 -7.59
CA MET A 260 31.96 -0.82 -7.33
C MET A 260 32.44 0.38 -6.50
N GLU A 261 33.26 0.14 -5.47
CA GLU A 261 33.79 1.24 -4.64
C GLU A 261 34.72 2.16 -5.45
N THR A 262 35.52 1.57 -6.35
CA THR A 262 36.41 2.34 -7.24
C THR A 262 35.61 3.22 -8.19
N LEU A 263 34.52 2.68 -8.75
CA LEU A 263 33.62 3.43 -9.61
C LEU A 263 32.90 4.54 -8.84
N ALA A 264 32.37 4.25 -7.65
CA ALA A 264 31.70 5.23 -6.80
C ALA A 264 32.62 6.41 -6.45
N ASP A 265 33.84 6.12 -5.97
CA ASP A 265 34.86 7.12 -5.68
C ASP A 265 35.25 7.94 -6.91
N TYR A 266 35.32 7.30 -8.08
CA TYR A 266 35.61 7.99 -9.33
C TYR A 266 34.49 8.97 -9.70
N LEU A 267 33.22 8.55 -9.59
CA LEU A 267 32.05 9.37 -9.92
C LEU A 267 31.90 10.54 -8.95
N ASP A 268 32.13 10.33 -7.66
CA ASP A 268 32.08 11.38 -6.63
C ASP A 268 33.09 12.51 -6.92
N LYS A 269 34.32 12.14 -7.31
CA LYS A 269 35.38 13.09 -7.68
C LYS A 269 35.09 13.94 -8.91
N GLN A 270 34.07 13.60 -9.70
CA GLN A 270 33.68 14.40 -10.86
C GLN A 270 32.96 15.69 -10.45
N GLY A 271 32.46 15.79 -9.21
CA GLY A 271 31.79 17.00 -8.71
C GLY A 271 30.57 17.37 -9.54
N LEU A 272 29.72 16.39 -9.86
CA LEU A 272 28.55 16.60 -10.70
C LEU A 272 27.49 17.44 -9.96
N ASP A 273 27.24 18.65 -10.45
CA ASP A 273 26.18 19.50 -9.93
C ASP A 273 24.79 19.05 -10.42
N GLY A 274 23.79 19.14 -9.54
CA GLY A 274 22.38 18.88 -9.89
C GLY A 274 22.01 17.41 -10.01
N VAL A 275 22.82 16.50 -9.45
CA VAL A 275 22.54 15.06 -9.38
C VAL A 275 22.74 14.49 -7.99
N GLN A 276 22.09 13.36 -7.74
CA GLN A 276 22.33 12.47 -6.61
C GLN A 276 23.00 11.20 -7.12
N LEU A 277 24.02 10.76 -6.39
CA LEU A 277 24.71 9.50 -6.62
C LEU A 277 24.21 8.48 -5.59
N VAL A 278 23.66 7.36 -6.05
CA VAL A 278 22.99 6.38 -5.18
C VAL A 278 23.43 4.97 -5.55
N ARG A 279 23.99 4.25 -4.57
CA ARG A 279 24.21 2.80 -4.71
C ARG A 279 22.92 2.05 -4.39
N SER A 280 22.28 1.45 -5.40
CA SER A 280 21.00 0.73 -5.22
C SER A 280 21.17 -0.78 -5.04
N ASP A 281 22.29 -1.34 -5.48
CA ASP A 281 22.67 -2.73 -5.24
C ASP A 281 24.20 -2.83 -5.08
N ARG A 282 24.71 -3.99 -4.67
CA ARG A 282 26.16 -4.25 -4.62
C ARG A 282 26.85 -4.05 -5.98
N MET A 283 26.13 -4.25 -7.09
CA MET A 283 26.63 -4.16 -8.47
C MET A 283 25.97 -3.03 -9.29
N LEU A 284 25.12 -2.20 -8.67
CA LEU A 284 24.42 -1.09 -9.34
C LEU A 284 24.69 0.25 -8.68
N TYR A 285 25.04 1.25 -9.50
CA TYR A 285 25.22 2.64 -9.08
C TYR A 285 24.44 3.58 -9.98
N GLU A 286 23.65 4.47 -9.39
CA GLU A 286 22.69 5.33 -10.08
C GLU A 286 23.11 6.80 -10.00
N VAL A 287 22.92 7.50 -11.11
CA VAL A 287 22.94 8.96 -11.18
C VAL A 287 21.51 9.42 -11.46
N LEU A 288 20.94 10.11 -10.48
CA LEU A 288 19.57 10.60 -10.51
C LEU A 288 19.57 12.14 -10.51
N PRO A 289 18.61 12.81 -11.14
CA PRO A 289 18.45 14.26 -10.98
C PRO A 289 18.30 14.64 -9.50
N GLN A 290 18.85 15.78 -9.06
CA GLN A 290 18.80 16.23 -7.66
C GLN A 290 17.37 16.33 -7.10
N GLU A 291 16.40 16.55 -7.96
CA GLU A 291 14.99 16.64 -7.60
C GLU A 291 14.26 15.30 -7.54
N SER A 292 14.92 14.19 -7.90
CA SER A 292 14.35 12.83 -7.83
C SER A 292 14.31 12.35 -6.39
N GLY A 293 13.21 11.71 -6.00
CA GLY A 293 13.02 11.05 -4.71
C GLY A 293 11.56 10.59 -4.62
N LYS A 294 11.28 9.44 -4.01
CA LYS A 294 9.89 8.93 -3.92
C LYS A 294 8.97 9.95 -3.23
N GLY A 295 9.42 10.59 -2.15
CA GLY A 295 8.66 11.64 -1.47
C GLY A 295 8.34 12.84 -2.35
N ARG A 296 9.36 13.41 -3.02
CA ARG A 296 9.18 14.50 -4.00
C ARG A 296 8.27 14.10 -5.17
N GLY A 297 8.39 12.86 -5.65
CA GLY A 297 7.54 12.31 -6.69
C GLY A 297 6.07 12.20 -6.26
N VAL A 298 5.81 11.69 -5.05
CA VAL A 298 4.47 11.60 -4.47
C VAL A 298 3.88 12.98 -4.20
N GLU A 299 4.67 13.91 -3.67
CA GLU A 299 4.22 15.29 -3.48
C GLU A 299 3.77 15.92 -4.81
N ARG A 300 4.57 15.75 -5.87
CA ARG A 300 4.22 16.22 -7.22
C ARG A 300 2.95 15.55 -7.75
N LEU A 301 2.82 14.24 -7.56
CA LEU A 301 1.61 13.51 -7.93
C LEU A 301 0.38 14.04 -7.18
N CYS A 302 0.50 14.28 -5.88
CA CYS A 302 -0.59 14.84 -5.08
C CYS A 302 -1.03 16.20 -5.60
N ARG A 303 -0.10 17.10 -5.92
CA ARG A 303 -0.40 18.41 -6.53
C ARG A 303 -1.11 18.25 -7.88
N MET A 304 -0.64 17.36 -8.75
CA MET A 304 -1.28 17.08 -10.05
C MET A 304 -2.71 16.57 -9.92
N LEU A 305 -2.97 15.74 -8.90
CA LEU A 305 -4.27 15.12 -8.65
C LEU A 305 -5.21 15.97 -7.79
N GLY A 306 -4.76 17.13 -7.29
CA GLY A 306 -5.46 17.89 -6.25
C GLY A 306 -5.70 17.07 -4.97
N GLN A 307 -4.82 16.10 -4.68
CA GLN A 307 -4.95 15.20 -3.54
C GLN A 307 -4.38 15.87 -2.28
N PRO A 308 -5.19 16.10 -1.24
CA PRO A 308 -4.69 16.59 0.05
C PRO A 308 -3.83 15.53 0.74
N VAL A 309 -2.73 15.96 1.35
CA VAL A 309 -1.80 15.09 2.10
C VAL A 309 -2.47 14.49 3.34
N GLU A 310 -3.47 15.18 3.89
CA GLU A 310 -4.31 14.72 5.00
C GLU A 310 -5.18 13.51 4.61
N LYS A 311 -5.29 13.18 3.31
CA LYS A 311 -5.98 12.00 2.81
C LYS A 311 -5.03 11.06 2.05
N LEU A 312 -3.73 11.15 2.34
CA LEU A 312 -2.68 10.31 1.76
C LEU A 312 -2.27 9.22 2.77
N ALA A 313 -2.39 7.96 2.35
CA ALA A 313 -1.66 6.85 2.95
C ALA A 313 -0.43 6.51 2.10
N ALA A 314 0.66 6.13 2.75
CA ALA A 314 1.84 5.61 2.08
C ALA A 314 2.28 4.30 2.72
N MET A 315 2.81 3.38 1.91
CA MET A 315 3.39 2.14 2.41
C MET A 315 4.75 1.89 1.77
N GLY A 316 5.75 1.59 2.59
CA GLY A 316 7.12 1.32 2.14
C GLY A 316 7.94 0.56 3.19
N ASP A 317 9.06 -0.04 2.80
CA ASP A 317 9.84 -0.95 3.63
C ASP A 317 11.29 -0.52 3.87
N PHE A 318 11.83 0.37 3.03
CA PHE A 318 13.25 0.72 3.05
C PHE A 318 13.52 2.23 3.02
N ASP A 319 14.78 2.65 3.19
CA ASP A 319 15.15 4.05 3.44
C ASP A 319 14.75 5.01 2.31
N ASN A 320 14.71 4.55 1.06
CA ASN A 320 14.23 5.34 -0.08
C ASN A 320 12.72 5.65 -0.02
N ASP A 321 11.95 5.02 0.87
CA ASP A 321 10.56 5.32 1.16
C ASP A 321 10.38 6.37 2.26
N ARG A 322 11.43 6.68 3.03
CA ARG A 322 11.38 7.57 4.20
C ARG A 322 10.66 8.89 3.92
N GLU A 323 11.02 9.58 2.85
CA GLU A 323 10.41 10.86 2.49
C GLU A 323 8.92 10.73 2.15
N MET A 324 8.53 9.66 1.45
CA MET A 324 7.13 9.38 1.10
C MET A 324 6.32 9.04 2.35
N MET A 325 6.89 8.23 3.25
CA MET A 325 6.29 7.86 4.53
C MET A 325 6.09 9.09 5.42
N ALA A 326 7.09 9.97 5.52
CA ALA A 326 6.99 11.21 6.30
C ALA A 326 5.96 12.21 5.76
N LEU A 327 5.69 12.19 4.45
CA LEU A 327 4.71 13.06 3.79
C LEU A 327 3.25 12.61 4.05
N ALA A 328 3.02 11.31 4.18
CA ALA A 328 1.67 10.76 4.29
C ALA A 328 1.05 11.02 5.67
N ALA A 329 -0.24 11.33 5.71
CA ALA A 329 -0.99 11.39 6.96
C ALA A 329 -1.09 10.02 7.64
N PHE A 330 -1.03 8.94 6.87
CA PHE A 330 -1.04 7.58 7.40
C PHE A 330 0.07 6.71 6.78
N PRO A 331 1.30 6.75 7.34
CA PRO A 331 2.39 5.88 6.92
C PRO A 331 2.22 4.46 7.48
N ILE A 332 2.40 3.47 6.63
CA ILE A 332 2.30 2.04 6.93
C ILE A 332 3.62 1.34 6.61
N ALA A 333 4.14 0.52 7.52
CA ALA A 333 5.33 -0.29 7.25
C ALA A 333 4.99 -1.79 7.28
N PRO A 334 5.43 -2.59 6.28
CA PRO A 334 5.30 -4.03 6.34
C PRO A 334 6.14 -4.65 7.47
N ALA A 335 5.82 -5.87 7.90
CA ALA A 335 6.58 -6.56 8.96
C ALA A 335 8.07 -6.78 8.62
N ASN A 336 8.42 -6.87 7.33
CA ASN A 336 9.81 -6.99 6.87
C ASN A 336 10.55 -5.64 6.72
N ALA A 337 9.88 -4.51 6.97
CA ALA A 337 10.49 -3.19 6.84
C ALA A 337 11.67 -2.99 7.80
N SER A 338 12.58 -2.08 7.43
CA SER A 338 13.70 -1.70 8.27
C SER A 338 13.22 -1.08 9.60
N PRO A 339 14.01 -1.19 10.69
CA PRO A 339 13.67 -0.58 11.97
C PRO A 339 13.38 0.93 11.86
N GLU A 340 14.15 1.63 11.03
CA GLU A 340 14.01 3.06 10.79
C GLU A 340 12.66 3.37 10.16
N ILE A 341 12.24 2.61 9.15
CA ILE A 341 10.94 2.80 8.50
C ILE A 341 9.77 2.44 9.43
N LYS A 342 9.90 1.36 10.22
CA LYS A 342 8.90 1.01 11.24
C LYS A 342 8.70 2.12 12.28
N SER A 343 9.77 2.81 12.67
CA SER A 343 9.69 3.92 13.64
C SER A 343 8.95 5.16 13.09
N LEU A 344 8.81 5.28 11.78
CA LEU A 344 8.06 6.35 11.12
C LEU A 344 6.59 6.00 10.89
N ALA A 345 6.24 4.71 10.95
CA ALA A 345 4.91 4.24 10.61
C ALA A 345 3.89 4.50 11.73
N ALA A 346 2.69 4.94 11.33
CA ALA A 346 1.53 4.98 12.22
C ALA A 346 0.94 3.57 12.42
N TYR A 347 1.17 2.68 11.47
CA TYR A 347 0.77 1.28 11.54
C TYR A 347 1.88 0.38 10.98
N VAL A 348 2.32 -0.59 11.77
CA VAL A 348 3.20 -1.67 11.31
C VAL A 348 2.35 -2.92 11.17
N THR A 349 2.34 -3.50 9.98
CA THR A 349 1.55 -4.72 9.72
C THR A 349 2.16 -5.91 10.43
N GLU A 350 1.34 -6.90 10.75
CA GLU A 350 1.82 -8.21 11.23
C GLU A 350 2.39 -9.05 10.07
N ARG A 351 1.81 -8.90 8.87
CA ARG A 351 2.25 -9.57 7.64
C ARG A 351 3.42 -8.84 6.99
N ASP A 352 4.22 -9.58 6.24
CA ASP A 352 5.26 -9.07 5.35
C ASP A 352 4.78 -9.02 3.89
N ASN A 353 5.65 -8.58 2.98
CA ASN A 353 5.36 -8.53 1.56
C ASN A 353 4.94 -9.86 0.94
N ALA A 354 5.40 -10.99 1.49
CA ALA A 354 5.06 -12.33 0.99
C ALA A 354 3.72 -12.86 1.52
N SER A 355 3.33 -12.42 2.71
CA SER A 355 2.11 -12.85 3.39
C SER A 355 0.96 -11.83 3.31
N GLY A 356 1.09 -10.79 2.47
CA GLY A 356 0.01 -9.87 2.12
C GLY A 356 -0.10 -8.62 3.00
N ALA A 357 1.03 -7.99 3.32
CA ALA A 357 1.05 -6.75 4.10
C ALA A 357 0.20 -5.62 3.49
N VAL A 358 0.16 -5.47 2.16
CA VAL A 358 -0.67 -4.43 1.49
C VAL A 358 -2.15 -4.69 1.72
N ALA A 359 -2.59 -5.95 1.66
CA ALA A 359 -3.96 -6.32 1.97
C ALA A 359 -4.32 -5.95 3.41
N GLU A 360 -3.46 -6.27 4.37
CA GLU A 360 -3.67 -5.91 5.78
C GLU A 360 -3.75 -4.39 6.00
N GLY A 361 -2.83 -3.63 5.38
CA GLY A 361 -2.83 -2.16 5.47
C GLY A 361 -4.12 -1.55 4.90
N ILE A 362 -4.59 -2.04 3.75
CA ILE A 362 -5.85 -1.62 3.14
C ILE A 362 -7.04 -1.98 4.04
N GLU A 363 -7.10 -3.21 4.54
CA GLU A 363 -8.16 -3.64 5.45
C GLU A 363 -8.21 -2.77 6.71
N TYR A 364 -7.04 -2.41 7.25
CA TYR A 364 -6.93 -1.52 8.39
C TYR A 364 -7.50 -0.14 8.06
N ILE A 365 -7.09 0.48 6.94
CA ILE A 365 -7.63 1.77 6.48
C ILE A 365 -9.15 1.69 6.32
N MET A 366 -9.66 0.65 5.65
CA MET A 366 -11.09 0.50 5.39
C MET A 366 -11.92 0.38 6.66
N ARG A 367 -11.38 -0.25 7.72
CA ARG A 367 -12.04 -0.36 9.04
C ARG A 367 -11.94 0.91 9.87
N HIS A 368 -10.83 1.66 9.76
CA HIS A 368 -10.49 2.75 10.68
C HIS A 368 -10.45 4.14 10.04
N ARG A 369 -10.89 4.30 8.79
CA ARG A 369 -10.86 5.56 8.01
C ARG A 369 -11.22 6.80 8.84
N ALA A 370 -12.33 6.78 9.56
CA ALA A 370 -12.80 7.94 10.32
C ALA A 370 -11.87 8.38 11.48
N GLY A 371 -11.01 7.49 11.97
CA GLY A 371 -9.98 7.81 12.96
C GLY A 371 -8.63 8.17 12.35
N ILE A 372 -8.43 7.85 11.07
CA ILE A 372 -7.19 8.13 10.33
C ILE A 372 -7.27 9.47 9.60
N PHE A 373 -8.42 9.76 8.96
CA PHE A 373 -8.57 10.78 7.92
C PHE A 373 -9.69 11.78 8.15
#